data_AF-A0AA39AFF0-F1
#
_entry.id   AF-A0AA39AFF0-F1
#
_cell.length_a   1.000
_cell.length_b   1.000
_cell.length_c   1.000
_cell.angle_alpha   90.00
_cell.angle_beta   90.00
_cell.angle_gamma   90.00
#
_symmetry.space_group_name_H-M   'P 1'
#
loop_
_entity.id
_entity.type
_entity.pdbx_description
1 polymer ?
#
loop_
_entity_poly.entity_id
_entity_poly.type
_entity_poly.pdbx_seq_one_letter_code
_entity_poly.pdbx_strand_id
1 'polypeptide(L)'
;MGLCNRELALICFIGILALVHPSHAQNSQQDYLDVHNAARADVGVEPMTWDDNVAAYARDYASQRSGDCNMVHSNGPYGENLAMGSGDFTATDAANLWVGEKSNYDYNS
;
A
#
# COMPACT_ATOMS: atom_id res chain seq x y z
N MET A 1 19.12 24.37 44.77
CA MET A 1 18.91 22.95 44.41
C MET A 1 17.75 22.69 43.43
N GLY A 2 17.09 23.71 42.86
CA GLY A 2 15.94 23.50 41.95
C GLY A 2 16.24 23.53 40.44
N LEU A 3 17.46 23.89 40.03
CA LEU A 3 17.83 24.02 38.61
C LEU A 3 18.16 22.66 37.95
N CYS A 4 18.80 21.74 38.70
CA CYS A 4 19.17 20.40 38.20
C CYS A 4 17.94 19.55 37.83
N ASN A 5 16.85 19.62 38.60
CA ASN A 5 15.64 18.83 38.35
C ASN A 5 14.81 19.29 37.14
N ARG A 6 14.91 20.56 36.72
CA ARG A 6 14.16 21.07 35.54
C ARG A 6 14.86 20.68 34.23
N GLU A 7 16.20 20.71 34.22
CA GLU A 7 17.04 20.26 33.11
C GLU A 7 16.87 18.74 32.86
N LEU A 8 16.89 17.93 33.94
CA LEU A 8 16.64 16.49 33.86
C LEU A 8 15.25 16.15 33.28
N ALA A 9 14.21 16.87 33.69
CA ALA A 9 12.86 16.66 33.17
C ALA A 9 12.74 16.98 31.68
N LEU A 10 13.36 18.06 31.21
CA LEU A 10 13.39 18.44 29.79
C LEU A 10 14.14 17.42 28.91
N ILE A 11 15.26 16.89 29.40
CA ILE A 11 16.03 15.83 28.72
C ILE A 11 15.20 14.54 28.62
N CYS A 12 14.45 14.19 29.66
CA CYS A 12 13.53 13.04 29.61
C CYS A 12 12.43 13.22 28.55
N PHE A 13 11.85 14.41 28.40
CA PHE A 13 10.80 14.65 27.39
C PHE A 13 11.32 14.55 25.95
N ILE A 14 12.52 15.08 25.66
CA ILE A 14 13.12 15.00 24.32
C ILE A 14 13.55 13.56 23.99
N GLY A 15 14.05 12.81 24.97
CA GLY A 15 14.42 11.40 24.81
C GLY A 15 13.23 10.48 24.51
N ILE A 16 12.03 10.79 25.04
CA ILE A 16 10.81 10.01 24.78
C ILE A 16 10.28 10.25 23.35
N LEU A 17 10.38 11.48 22.83
CA LEU A 17 9.99 11.81 21.44
C LEU A 17 10.90 11.13 20.39
N ALA A 18 12.19 10.96 20.68
CA ALA A 18 13.15 10.31 19.78
C ALA A 18 12.98 8.78 19.67
N LEU A 19 12.20 8.15 20.57
CA LEU A 19 11.92 6.71 20.55
C LEU A 19 10.62 6.35 19.81
N VAL A 20 9.80 7.34 19.45
CA VAL A 20 8.62 7.13 18.61
C VAL A 20 9.11 6.99 17.17
N HIS A 21 9.48 5.77 16.80
CA HIS A 21 9.60 5.42 15.38
C HIS A 21 8.18 5.30 14.84
N PRO A 22 7.70 6.21 13.96
CA PRO A 22 6.50 5.92 13.21
C PRO A 22 6.78 4.64 12.44
N SER A 23 6.08 3.56 12.79
CA SER A 23 6.06 2.37 11.97
C SER A 23 5.48 2.78 10.63
N HIS A 24 6.31 2.87 9.59
CA HIS A 24 5.81 2.97 8.22
C HIS A 24 5.00 1.70 8.00
N ALA A 25 3.67 1.84 7.96
CA ALA A 25 2.82 0.75 7.54
C ALA A 25 3.17 0.50 6.08
N GLN A 26 3.82 -0.63 5.79
CA GLN A 26 3.92 -1.12 4.42
C GLN A 26 2.48 -1.36 3.97
N ASN A 27 2.12 -0.91 2.77
CA ASN A 27 0.79 -1.07 2.15
C ASN A 27 -0.22 0.01 2.54
N SER A 28 0.23 1.27 2.59
CA SER A 28 -0.67 2.40 2.71
C SER A 28 -1.57 2.53 1.47
N GLN A 29 -2.72 3.19 1.60
CA GLN A 29 -3.59 3.50 0.46
C GLN A 29 -2.83 4.25 -0.66
N GLN A 30 -1.92 5.14 -0.24
CA GLN A 30 -1.12 5.95 -1.15
C GLN A 30 -0.10 5.09 -1.92
N ASP A 31 0.45 4.05 -1.30
CA ASP A 31 1.43 3.16 -1.96
C ASP A 31 0.80 2.47 -3.19
N TYR A 32 -0.49 2.09 -3.12
CA TYR A 32 -1.24 1.57 -4.25
C TYR A 32 -1.50 2.65 -5.30
N LEU A 33 -2.01 3.83 -4.88
CA LEU A 33 -2.36 4.91 -5.78
C LEU A 33 -1.14 5.46 -6.54
N ASP A 34 0.01 5.60 -5.89
CA ASP A 34 1.21 6.20 -6.49
C ASP A 34 1.68 5.40 -7.69
N VAL A 35 1.77 4.07 -7.56
CA VAL A 35 2.19 3.21 -8.67
C VAL A 35 1.18 3.23 -9.81
N HIS A 36 -0.12 3.14 -9.49
CA HIS A 36 -1.18 3.18 -10.50
C HIS A 36 -1.23 4.53 -11.24
N ASN A 37 -1.14 5.63 -10.51
CA ASN A 37 -1.23 6.97 -11.09
C ASN A 37 0.02 7.34 -11.88
N ALA A 38 1.21 6.87 -11.47
CA ALA A 38 2.41 6.97 -12.29
C ALA A 38 2.24 6.22 -13.63
N ALA A 39 1.80 4.95 -13.57
CA ALA A 39 1.59 4.14 -14.78
C ALA A 39 0.49 4.71 -15.71
N ARG A 40 -0.56 5.33 -15.15
CA ARG A 40 -1.61 6.02 -15.92
C ARG A 40 -1.10 7.30 -16.57
N ALA A 41 -0.30 8.09 -15.85
CA ALA A 41 0.30 9.31 -16.38
C ALA A 41 1.24 9.02 -17.56
N ASP A 42 2.02 7.93 -17.50
CA ASP A 42 2.92 7.48 -18.58
C ASP A 42 2.23 7.24 -19.92
N VAL A 43 0.91 7.02 -19.90
CA VAL A 43 0.09 6.76 -21.10
C VAL A 43 -1.00 7.82 -21.30
N GLY A 44 -0.92 8.96 -20.59
CA GLY A 44 -1.83 10.09 -20.77
C GLY A 44 -3.25 9.86 -20.23
N VAL A 45 -3.41 8.99 -19.23
CA VAL A 45 -4.69 8.70 -18.60
C VAL A 45 -4.79 9.42 -17.25
N GLU A 46 -5.94 10.05 -16.98
CA GLU A 46 -6.22 10.79 -15.72
C GLU A 46 -6.04 9.91 -14.47
N PRO A 47 -5.57 10.46 -13.34
CA PRO A 47 -5.33 9.68 -12.12
C PRO A 47 -6.63 9.11 -11.53
N MET A 48 -6.50 7.99 -10.81
CA MET A 48 -7.56 7.44 -9.98
C MET A 48 -7.45 7.94 -8.54
N THR A 49 -8.59 7.92 -7.84
CA THR A 49 -8.70 8.22 -6.40
C THR A 49 -9.07 6.98 -5.63
N TRP A 50 -8.75 6.97 -4.34
CA TRP A 50 -9.13 5.88 -3.45
C TRP A 50 -10.65 5.85 -3.21
N ASP A 51 -11.22 4.65 -3.10
CA ASP A 51 -12.60 4.42 -2.66
C ASP A 51 -12.58 3.39 -1.51
N ASP A 52 -13.04 3.80 -0.33
CA ASP A 52 -13.02 2.97 0.87
C ASP A 52 -13.94 1.74 0.78
N ASN A 53 -15.01 1.79 -0.03
CA ASN A 53 -15.88 0.64 -0.24
C ASN A 53 -15.19 -0.41 -1.12
N VAL A 54 -14.50 0.01 -2.18
CA VAL A 54 -13.70 -0.89 -3.03
C VAL A 54 -12.57 -1.51 -2.23
N ALA A 55 -11.90 -0.72 -1.39
CA ALA A 55 -10.84 -1.20 -0.51
C ALA A 55 -11.34 -2.23 0.51
N ALA A 56 -12.48 -1.95 1.15
CA ALA A 56 -13.10 -2.89 2.09
C ALA A 56 -13.48 -4.20 1.38
N TYR A 57 -14.06 -4.11 0.17
CA TYR A 57 -14.39 -5.28 -0.64
C TYR A 57 -13.15 -6.12 -0.97
N ALA A 58 -12.09 -5.50 -1.47
CA ALA A 58 -10.85 -6.19 -1.83
C ALA A 58 -10.18 -6.86 -0.62
N ARG A 59 -10.15 -6.19 0.53
CA ARG A 59 -9.61 -6.76 1.78
C ARG A 59 -10.42 -7.97 2.24
N ASP A 60 -11.75 -7.87 2.21
CA ASP A 60 -12.63 -8.95 2.66
C ASP A 60 -12.56 -10.15 1.71
N TYR A 61 -12.37 -9.93 0.41
CA TYR A 61 -12.13 -10.99 -0.56
C TYR A 61 -10.76 -11.65 -0.39
N ALA A 62 -9.69 -10.86 -0.24
CA ALA A 62 -8.34 -11.38 0.02
C ALA A 62 -8.30 -12.23 1.30
N SER A 63 -9.02 -11.81 2.35
CA SER A 63 -9.18 -12.56 3.59
C SER A 63 -9.87 -13.92 3.40
N GLN A 64 -10.81 -14.03 2.44
CA GLN A 64 -11.44 -15.32 2.12
C GLN A 64 -10.48 -16.28 1.39
N ARG A 65 -9.46 -15.76 0.72
CA ARG A 65 -8.45 -16.55 -0.01
C ARG A 65 -7.17 -16.77 0.79
N SER A 66 -7.01 -16.18 1.97
CA SER A 66 -5.77 -16.31 2.75
C SER A 66 -5.50 -17.74 3.24
N GLY A 67 -6.51 -18.62 3.25
CA GLY A 67 -6.37 -20.02 3.66
C GLY A 67 -5.82 -20.95 2.57
N ASP A 68 -6.03 -20.62 1.29
CA ASP A 68 -5.62 -21.44 0.15
C ASP A 68 -4.69 -20.72 -0.83
N CYS A 69 -4.60 -19.40 -0.73
CA CYS A 69 -3.92 -18.50 -1.64
C CYS A 69 -4.34 -18.70 -3.10
N ASN A 70 -5.56 -19.15 -3.40
CA ASN A 70 -5.96 -19.40 -4.78
C ASN A 70 -6.20 -18.08 -5.55
N MET A 71 -5.58 -17.95 -6.73
CA MET A 71 -5.70 -16.79 -7.64
C MET A 71 -6.97 -16.88 -8.49
N VAL A 72 -8.12 -16.94 -7.84
CA VAL A 72 -9.44 -17.04 -8.48
C VAL A 72 -10.15 -15.71 -8.32
N HIS A 73 -10.71 -15.19 -9.40
CA HIS A 73 -11.44 -13.92 -9.37
C HIS A 73 -12.75 -13.99 -8.56
N SER A 74 -13.11 -12.87 -7.93
CA SER A 74 -14.33 -12.76 -7.12
C SER A 74 -15.61 -12.85 -7.95
N ASN A 75 -15.54 -12.50 -9.24
CA ASN A 75 -16.72 -12.23 -10.08
C ASN A 75 -17.66 -11.20 -9.43
N GLY A 76 -17.09 -10.28 -8.66
CA GLY A 76 -17.79 -9.20 -7.99
C GLY A 76 -18.23 -8.07 -8.91
N PRO A 77 -18.79 -6.99 -8.34
CA PRO A 77 -19.24 -5.84 -9.11
C PRO A 77 -18.10 -4.91 -9.57
N TYR A 78 -16.87 -5.11 -9.10
CA TYR A 78 -15.71 -4.27 -9.42
C TYR A 78 -14.76 -4.98 -10.38
N GLY A 79 -13.99 -4.21 -11.16
CA GLY A 79 -12.80 -4.74 -11.84
C GLY A 79 -11.77 -5.19 -10.80
N GLU A 80 -10.98 -6.23 -11.14
CA GLU A 80 -10.13 -6.89 -10.16
C GLU A 80 -8.80 -7.34 -10.77
N ASN A 81 -7.70 -7.01 -10.09
CA ASN A 81 -6.42 -7.67 -10.26
C ASN A 81 -6.08 -8.42 -8.97
N LEU A 82 -5.44 -9.58 -9.10
CA LEU A 82 -4.96 -10.38 -7.98
C LEU A 82 -3.43 -10.44 -8.03
N ALA A 83 -2.81 -10.46 -6.86
CA ALA A 83 -1.37 -10.65 -6.73
C ALA A 83 -1.08 -11.57 -5.54
N MET A 84 -0.03 -12.37 -5.67
CA MET A 84 0.50 -13.19 -4.59
C MET A 84 2.02 -13.09 -4.62
N GLY A 85 2.61 -13.00 -3.43
CA GLY A 85 4.05 -13.06 -3.23
C GLY A 85 4.40 -13.83 -1.96
N SER A 86 5.68 -13.85 -1.63
CA SER A 86 6.21 -14.47 -0.42
C SER A 86 7.14 -13.50 0.29
N GLY A 87 7.34 -13.68 1.60
CA GLY A 87 8.14 -12.76 2.41
C GLY A 87 7.49 -11.38 2.55
N ASP A 88 8.32 -10.34 2.59
CA ASP A 88 7.87 -8.95 2.59
C ASP A 88 7.34 -8.62 1.18
N PHE A 89 6.04 -8.83 0.97
CA PHE A 89 5.35 -8.54 -0.29
C PHE A 89 4.47 -7.32 -0.14
N THR A 90 4.86 -6.22 -0.78
CA THR A 90 4.23 -4.91 -0.57
C THR A 90 3.17 -4.56 -1.62
N ALA A 91 2.37 -3.54 -1.33
CA ALA A 91 1.43 -2.91 -2.25
C ALA A 91 2.11 -2.44 -3.54
N THR A 92 3.30 -1.85 -3.40
CA THR A 92 4.13 -1.41 -4.52
C THR A 92 4.60 -2.59 -5.35
N ASP A 93 5.01 -3.70 -4.73
CA ASP A 93 5.41 -4.92 -5.46
C ASP A 93 4.24 -5.49 -6.26
N ALA A 94 3.06 -5.62 -5.62
CA ALA A 94 1.85 -6.10 -6.28
C ALA A 94 1.45 -5.23 -7.48
N ALA A 95 1.43 -3.90 -7.31
CA ALA A 95 1.08 -2.98 -8.39
C ALA A 95 2.13 -2.99 -9.53
N ASN A 96 3.42 -3.08 -9.19
CA ASN A 96 4.48 -3.15 -10.19
C ASN A 96 4.46 -4.46 -10.99
N LEU A 97 4.02 -5.58 -10.41
CA LEU A 97 3.80 -6.82 -11.16
C LEU A 97 2.80 -6.60 -12.30
N TRP A 98 1.67 -5.96 -12.03
CA TRP A 98 0.65 -5.67 -13.04
C TRP A 98 1.13 -4.64 -14.07
N VAL A 99 1.79 -3.57 -13.63
CA VAL A 99 2.36 -2.57 -14.55
C VAL A 99 3.44 -3.19 -15.45
N GLY A 100 4.21 -4.15 -14.93
CA GLY A 100 5.23 -4.87 -15.67
C GLY A 100 4.68 -5.66 -16.88
N GLU A 101 3.40 -6.01 -16.87
CA GLU A 101 2.73 -6.65 -18.01
C GLU A 101 2.66 -5.74 -19.25
N LYS A 102 2.95 -4.44 -19.12
CA LYS A 102 3.05 -3.48 -20.23
C LYS A 102 3.93 -3.98 -21.38
N SER A 103 4.98 -4.76 -21.11
CA SER A 103 5.84 -5.33 -22.17
C SER A 103 5.10 -6.29 -23.10
N ASN A 104 3.98 -6.84 -22.65
CA ASN A 104 3.17 -7.82 -23.38
C ASN A 104 1.93 -7.16 -24.04
N TYR A 105 1.76 -5.84 -23.90
CA TYR A 105 0.63 -5.11 -24.46
C TYR A 105 0.99 -4.50 -25.81
N ASP A 106 0.28 -4.88 -26.86
CA ASP A 106 0.36 -4.22 -28.18
C ASP A 106 -0.75 -3.17 -28.30
N TYR A 107 -0.37 -1.91 -28.48
CA TYR A 107 -1.31 -0.80 -28.63
C TYR A 107 -2.08 -0.82 -29.97
N ASN A 108 -1.69 -1.65 -30.93
CA ASN A 108 -2.28 -1.68 -32.28
C ASN A 108 -3.18 -2.89 -32.56
N SER A 109 -3.43 -3.75 -31.56
CA SER A 109 -4.31 -4.92 -31.70
C SER A 109 -5.80 -4.57 -31.61
#